data_AF-A0A836QRM1-F1
#
_entry.id   AF-A0A836QRM1-F1
#
_cell.length_a   1.000
_cell.length_b   1.000
_cell.length_c   1.000
_cell.angle_alpha   90.00
_cell.angle_beta   90.00
_cell.angle_gamma   90.00
#
_symmetry.space_group_name_H-M   'P 1'
#
loop_
_entity.id
_entity.type
_entity.pdbx_description
1 polymer ?
#
loop_
_entity_poly.entity_id
_entity_poly.type
_entity_poly.pdbx_seq_one_letter_code
_entity_poly.pdbx_strand_id
1 'polypeptide(L)' 'MAATDVIKTALERNWGMVDRALEGLDDATLAQQPNANSNSVAWLLWHMTRVVDTFVNSRLQSKPQLWVQDGWHQKFGLN' A
#
# COMPACT_ATOMS: atom_id res chain seq x y z
N MET A 1 23.62 -9.45 13.78
CA MET A 1 22.48 -8.83 13.05
C MET A 1 21.27 -8.94 13.96
N ALA A 2 20.59 -7.83 14.24
CA ALA A 2 19.42 -7.85 15.10
C ALA A 2 18.22 -8.49 14.37
N ALA A 3 17.29 -9.11 15.09
CA ALA A 3 16.08 -9.66 14.49
C ALA A 3 15.26 -8.59 13.74
N THR A 4 15.31 -7.35 14.22
CA THR A 4 14.69 -6.18 13.57
C THR A 4 15.30 -5.89 12.21
N ASP A 5 16.60 -6.14 12.00
CA ASP A 5 17.27 -5.90 10.72
C ASP A 5 16.74 -6.87 9.66
N VAL A 6 16.57 -8.14 10.04
CA VAL A 6 16.01 -9.18 9.15
C VAL A 6 14.59 -8.82 8.71
N ILE A 7 13.76 -8.37 9.65
CA ILE A 7 12.38 -7.95 9.36
C ILE A 7 12.39 -6.73 8.43
N LYS A 8 13.23 -5.73 8.71
CA LYS A 8 13.36 -4.52 7.88
C LYS A 8 13.76 -4.86 6.46
N THR A 9 14.80 -5.69 6.28
CA THR A 9 15.24 -6.12 4.94
C THR A 9 14.16 -6.89 4.19
N ALA A 10 13.36 -7.73 4.88
CA ALA A 10 12.26 -8.45 4.24
C ALA A 10 11.15 -7.49 3.76
N LEU A 11 10.83 -6.45 4.54
CA LEU A 11 9.86 -5.43 4.17
C LEU A 11 10.36 -4.55 3.01
N GLU A 12 11.63 -4.13 3.06
CA GLU A 12 12.27 -3.37 1.97
C GLU A 12 12.27 -4.17 0.67
N ARG A 13 12.59 -5.47 0.73
CA ARG A 13 12.52 -6.35 -0.44
C ARG A 13 11.09 -6.46 -0.99
N ASN A 14 10.07 -6.48 -0.12
CA ASN A 14 8.67 -6.53 -0.55
C ASN A 14 8.31 -5.31 -1.39
N TRP A 15 8.61 -4.11 -0.89
CA TRP A 15 8.39 -2.87 -1.64
C TRP A 15 9.19 -2.81 -2.94
N GLY A 16 10.45 -3.27 -2.94
CA GLY A 16 11.23 -3.37 -4.18
C GLY A 16 10.70 -4.41 -5.19
N MET A 17 9.85 -5.37 -4.77
CA MET A 17 9.12 -6.23 -5.71
C MET A 17 7.88 -5.52 -6.28
N VAL A 18 7.20 -4.72 -5.46
CA VAL A 18 6.07 -3.89 -5.88
C VAL A 18 6.52 -2.87 -6.91
N ASP A 19 7.61 -2.14 -6.65
CA ASP A 19 8.16 -1.15 -7.60
C ASP A 19 8.46 -1.76 -8.97
N ARG A 20 9.11 -2.93 -8.98
CA ARG A 20 9.40 -3.67 -10.23
C ARG A 20 8.14 -4.18 -10.92
N ALA A 21 7.10 -4.54 -10.17
CA ALA A 21 5.83 -4.98 -10.76
C ALA A 21 5.05 -3.84 -11.40
N LEU A 22 5.28 -2.59 -10.96
CA LEU A 22 4.64 -1.39 -11.50
C LEU A 22 5.45 -0.76 -12.65
N GLU A 23 6.68 -1.21 -12.90
CA GLU A 23 7.57 -0.65 -13.90
C GLU A 23 6.96 -0.75 -15.31
N GLY A 24 6.80 0.41 -15.96
CA GLY A 24 6.29 0.50 -17.33
C GLY A 24 4.77 0.36 -17.47
N LEU A 25 4.02 0.24 -16.38
CA LEU A 25 2.55 0.23 -16.42
C LEU A 25 2.01 1.66 -16.58
N ASP A 26 1.04 1.83 -17.47
CA ASP A 26 0.27 3.07 -17.60
C ASP A 26 -0.99 3.08 -16.72
N ASP A 27 -1.61 4.25 -16.57
CA ASP A 27 -2.80 4.42 -15.74
C ASP A 27 -3.97 3.53 -16.18
N ALA A 28 -4.11 3.28 -17.49
CA ALA A 28 -5.14 2.42 -18.03
C ALA A 28 -4.96 0.97 -17.56
N THR A 29 -3.73 0.47 -17.62
CA THR A 29 -3.37 -0.87 -17.13
C THR A 29 -3.53 -0.97 -15.62
N LEU A 30 -3.12 0.07 -14.88
CA LEU A 30 -3.29 0.12 -13.43
C LEU A 30 -4.76 0.04 -13.00
N ALA A 31 -5.65 0.70 -13.74
CA ALA A 31 -7.08 0.73 -13.46
C ALA A 31 -7.84 -0.51 -13.96
N GLN A 32 -7.26 -1.29 -14.88
CA GLN A 32 -7.94 -2.43 -15.50
C GLN A 32 -8.25 -3.54 -14.48
N GLN A 33 -9.47 -4.04 -14.51
CA GLN A 33 -9.88 -5.26 -13.83
C GLN A 33 -9.73 -6.45 -14.81
N PRO A 34 -8.79 -7.40 -14.60
CA PRO A 34 -8.53 -8.46 -15.57
C PRO A 34 -9.69 -9.46 -15.74
N ASN A 35 -10.44 -9.73 -14.68
CA ASN A 35 -11.64 -10.57 -14.68
C ASN A 35 -12.52 -10.23 -13.47
N ALA A 36 -13.77 -10.71 -13.47
CA ALA A 36 -14.76 -10.41 -12.45
C ALA A 36 -14.36 -10.76 -11.00
N ASN A 37 -13.40 -11.67 -10.82
CA ASN A 37 -12.93 -12.12 -9.51
C ASN A 37 -11.57 -11.52 -9.11
N SER A 38 -11.04 -10.59 -9.91
CA SER A 38 -9.76 -9.92 -9.65
C SER A 38 -10.00 -8.47 -9.28
N ASN A 39 -9.10 -7.91 -8.47
CA ASN A 39 -9.00 -6.46 -8.29
C ASN A 39 -8.03 -5.88 -9.33
N SER A 40 -8.16 -4.58 -9.62
CA SER A 40 -7.17 -3.86 -10.43
C SER A 40 -5.87 -3.68 -9.65
N VAL A 41 -4.76 -3.41 -10.38
CA VAL A 41 -3.46 -3.15 -9.76
C VAL A 41 -3.51 -1.92 -8.85
N ALA A 42 -4.17 -0.85 -9.30
CA ALA A 42 -4.39 0.37 -8.52
C ALA A 42 -5.12 0.08 -7.21
N TRP A 43 -6.15 -0.77 -7.24
CA TRP A 43 -6.88 -1.16 -6.02
C TRP A 43 -6.00 -1.94 -5.06
N LEU A 44 -5.20 -2.90 -5.56
CA LEU A 44 -4.29 -3.68 -4.73
C LEU A 44 -3.22 -2.81 -4.06
N LEU A 45 -2.64 -1.86 -4.79
CA LEU A 45 -1.65 -0.93 -4.25
C LEU A 45 -2.25 -0.01 -3.17
N TRP A 46 -3.42 0.56 -3.45
CA TRP A 46 -4.16 1.35 -2.46
C TRP A 46 -4.49 0.51 -1.23
N HIS A 47 -5.04 -0.69 -1.40
CA HIS A 47 -5.44 -1.56 -0.31
C HIS A 47 -4.27 -1.96 0.59
N MET A 48 -3.15 -2.39 -0.01
CA MET A 48 -1.93 -2.72 0.72
C MET A 48 -1.43 -1.52 1.52
N THR A 49 -1.43 -0.32 0.94
CA THR A 49 -1.01 0.91 1.62
C THR A 49 -1.92 1.25 2.81
N ARG A 50 -3.25 1.08 2.67
CA ARG A 50 -4.22 1.27 3.77
C ARG A 50 -4.01 0.27 4.91
N VAL A 51 -3.67 -0.99 4.58
CA VAL A 51 -3.33 -2.01 5.59
C VAL A 51 -2.07 -1.61 6.34
N VAL A 52 -0.99 -1.22 5.64
CA VAL A 52 0.26 -0.80 6.27
C VAL A 52 0.05 0.40 7.19
N ASP A 53 -0.67 1.43 6.73
CA ASP A 53 -1.00 2.61 7.54
C ASP A 53 -1.76 2.21 8.83
N THR A 54 -2.77 1.34 8.71
CA THR A 54 -3.54 0.85 9.87
C THR A 54 -2.68 0.09 10.87
N PHE A 55 -1.83 -0.83 10.40
CA PHE A 55 -0.99 -1.64 11.29
C PHE A 55 0.10 -0.80 11.95
N VAL A 56 0.83 0.01 11.16
CA VAL A 56 1.98 0.76 11.66
C VAL A 56 1.56 1.92 12.55
N ASN A 57 0.59 2.73 12.12
CA ASN A 57 0.18 3.89 12.90
C ASN A 57 -0.78 3.49 14.02
N SER A 58 -1.89 2.83 13.70
CA SER A 58 -2.91 2.56 14.72
C SER A 58 -2.58 1.38 15.63
N ARG A 59 -2.17 0.22 15.08
CA ARG A 59 -1.98 -0.99 15.92
C ARG A 59 -0.68 -0.99 16.70
N LEU A 60 0.43 -0.64 16.06
CA LEU A 60 1.76 -0.72 16.68
C LEU A 60 2.13 0.56 17.45
N GLN A 61 1.70 1.73 16.97
CA GLN A 61 2.10 3.01 17.57
C GLN A 61 0.96 3.74 18.31
N SER A 62 -0.27 3.25 18.26
CA SER A 62 -1.44 3.94 18.84
C SER A 62 -1.61 5.39 18.34
N LYS A 63 -1.26 5.64 17.08
CA LYS A 63 -1.37 6.93 16.39
C LYS A 63 -2.56 6.94 15.40
N PRO A 64 -3.10 8.12 15.08
CA PRO A 64 -4.02 8.27 13.95
C PRO A 64 -3.40 7.74 12.66
N GLN A 65 -4.23 7.17 11.79
CA GLN A 65 -3.82 6.80 10.44
C GLN A 65 -3.48 8.05 9.63
N LEU A 66 -2.42 7.99 8.82
CA LEU A 66 -2.07 9.07 7.89
C LEU A 66 -3.21 9.33 6.91
N TRP A 67 -4.01 8.31 6.61
CA TRP A 67 -5.22 8.44 5.80
C TRP A 67 -6.15 9.58 6.22
N VAL A 68 -6.32 9.75 7.53
CA VAL A 68 -7.12 10.83 8.12
C VAL A 68 -6.24 12.04 8.38
N GLN A 69 -5.09 11.84 9.03
CA GLN A 69 -4.22 12.93 9.49
C GLN A 69 -3.70 13.81 8.34
N ASP A 70 -3.35 13.21 7.20
CA ASP A 70 -2.77 13.91 6.04
C ASP A 70 -3.82 14.15 4.93
N GLY A 71 -5.10 13.94 5.24
CA GLY A 71 -6.21 14.23 4.36
C GLY A 71 -6.30 13.37 3.09
N TRP A 72 -5.79 12.13 3.12
CA TRP A 72 -5.85 11.25 1.95
C TRP A 72 -7.28 10.81 1.62
N HIS A 73 -8.12 10.56 2.62
CA HIS A 73 -9.56 10.31 2.38
C HIS A 73 -10.23 11.39 1.53
N GLN A 74 -9.94 12.68 1.75
CA GLN A 74 -10.45 13.74 0.88
C GLN A 74 -9.86 13.68 -0.52
N LYS A 75 -8.54 13.46 -0.65
CA LYS A 75 -7.86 13.36 -1.96
C LYS A 75 -8.43 12.22 -2.82
N PHE A 76 -8.88 11.15 -2.17
CA PHE A 76 -9.53 10.01 -2.82
C PHE A 76 -11.05 10.16 -2.96
N GLY A 77 -11.66 11.23 -2.41
CA GLY A 77 -13.11 11.44 -2.44
C GLY A 77 -13.92 10.44 -1.58
N LEU A 78 -13.30 9.86 -0.56
CA LEU A 78 -13.87 8.81 0.29
C LEU A 78 -14.12 9.31 1.72
N ASN A 79 -14.96 10.35 1.86
CA ASN A 79 -15.34 10.93 3.15
C ASN A 79 -16.43 10.10 3.86
#